data_AF-A0AA42YVH9-F1
#
_entry.id   AF-A0AA42YVH9-F1
#
_cell.length_a   1.000
_cell.length_b   1.000
_cell.length_c   1.000
_cell.angle_alpha   90.00
_cell.angle_beta   90.00
_cell.angle_gamma   90.00
#
_symmetry.space_group_name_H-M   'P 1'
#
loop_
_entity.id
_entity.type
_entity.pdbx_description
1 polymer ?
#
loop_
_entity_poly.entity_id
_entity_poly.type
_entity_poly.pdbx_seq_one_letter_code
_entity_poly.pdbx_strand_id
1 'polypeptide(L)'
;GGDMNNLVVESIVHVYHMKGYSTLKFNFRGVGRSQGAYDDGLGEQKDVLSALSFLADMGMEQIDLAGYSFGAWVNAHALQKDTLTKQMIMVSPPVGFMDFKSIVTMNTLKFVVTGNRDDIAPADMVEKMISTWNPNARFEVIDGADHFYGGYLKQLESVLSSTF
;
A
#
# COMPACT_ATOMS: atom_id res chain seq x y z
N GLY A 1 6.11 -0.04 7.93
CA GLY A 1 4.97 -0.91 7.55
C GLY A 1 5.16 -2.31 8.10
N GLY A 2 4.12 -3.14 8.08
CA GLY A 2 4.18 -4.59 8.39
C GLY A 2 3.48 -5.04 9.67
N ASP A 3 3.12 -4.11 10.54
CA ASP A 3 2.19 -4.32 11.66
C ASP A 3 0.80 -3.79 11.28
N MET A 4 -0.22 -4.63 11.47
CA MET A 4 -1.62 -4.30 11.18
C MET A 4 -2.21 -3.26 12.15
N ASN A 5 -1.63 -3.08 13.33
CA ASN A 5 -2.11 -2.12 14.35
C ASN A 5 -1.46 -0.73 14.21
N ASN A 6 -1.01 -0.38 13.00
CA ASN A 6 -0.40 0.90 12.72
C ASN A 6 -1.47 1.96 12.40
N LEU A 7 -1.35 3.18 12.95
CA LEU A 7 -2.36 4.24 12.76
C LEU A 7 -2.62 4.62 11.31
N VAL A 8 -1.61 4.53 10.43
CA VAL A 8 -1.77 4.78 8.99
C VAL A 8 -2.60 3.64 8.35
N VAL A 9 -2.34 2.39 8.75
CA VAL A 9 -3.13 1.22 8.32
C VAL A 9 -4.56 1.32 8.83
N GLU A 10 -4.77 1.73 10.08
CA GLU A 10 -6.11 1.98 10.62
C GLU A 10 -6.84 3.08 9.86
N SER A 11 -6.15 4.16 9.45
CA SER A 11 -6.73 5.25 8.65
C SER A 11 -7.20 4.75 7.29
N ILE A 12 -6.40 3.90 6.62
CA ILE A 12 -6.79 3.26 5.36
C ILE A 12 -8.04 2.39 5.58
N VAL A 13 -8.02 1.52 6.59
CA VAL A 13 -9.14 0.62 6.92
C VAL A 13 -10.40 1.41 7.24
N HIS A 14 -10.27 2.50 8.00
CA HIS A 14 -11.37 3.39 8.33
C HIS A 14 -12.03 3.98 7.08
N VAL A 15 -11.24 4.50 6.13
CA VAL A 15 -11.75 5.05 4.87
C VAL A 15 -12.47 3.97 4.05
N TYR A 16 -11.87 2.80 3.90
CA TYR A 16 -12.50 1.67 3.19
C TYR A 16 -13.84 1.28 3.83
N HIS A 17 -13.88 1.20 5.16
CA HIS A 17 -15.10 0.91 5.89
C HIS A 17 -16.19 1.98 5.67
N MET A 18 -15.82 3.27 5.73
CA MET A 18 -16.73 4.38 5.43
C MET A 18 -17.27 4.36 4.00
N LYS A 19 -16.54 3.75 3.07
CA LYS A 19 -16.95 3.54 1.67
C LYS A 19 -17.72 2.24 1.44
N GLY A 20 -18.03 1.48 2.49
CA GLY A 20 -18.84 0.27 2.42
C GLY A 20 -18.08 -1.01 2.09
N TYR A 21 -16.74 -1.00 2.16
CA TYR A 21 -15.93 -2.18 1.90
C TYR A 21 -15.79 -3.05 3.15
N SER A 22 -15.80 -4.37 2.95
CA SER A 22 -15.20 -5.31 3.87
C SER A 22 -13.68 -5.23 3.77
N THR A 23 -12.97 -5.29 4.89
CA THR A 23 -11.51 -5.16 4.92
C THR A 23 -10.85 -6.37 5.58
N LEU A 24 -9.74 -6.82 4.99
CA LEU A 24 -8.80 -7.75 5.61
C LEU A 24 -7.48 -7.01 5.83
N LYS A 25 -7.05 -6.89 7.08
CA LYS A 25 -5.70 -6.50 7.47
C LYS A 25 -5.04 -7.66 8.19
N PHE A 26 -3.73 -7.83 8.01
CA PHE A 26 -3.00 -8.92 8.62
C PHE A 26 -1.58 -8.49 8.96
N ASN A 27 -0.95 -9.21 9.90
CA ASN A 27 0.46 -9.09 10.20
C ASN A 27 1.27 -9.97 9.25
N PHE A 28 2.34 -9.44 8.68
CA PHE A 28 3.31 -10.27 7.95
C PHE A 28 3.95 -11.34 8.85
N ARG A 29 4.54 -12.36 8.23
CA ARG A 29 5.35 -13.37 8.92
C ARG A 29 6.32 -12.75 9.93
N GLY A 30 6.43 -13.36 11.11
CA GLY A 30 7.29 -12.88 12.19
C GLY A 30 6.75 -11.66 12.96
N VAL A 31 5.59 -11.10 12.60
CA VAL A 31 4.98 -9.96 13.31
C VAL A 31 3.81 -10.41 14.20
N GLY A 32 3.87 -10.03 15.48
CA GLY A 32 2.82 -10.34 16.44
C GLY A 32 2.62 -11.84 16.63
N ARG A 33 1.48 -12.37 16.15
CA ARG A 33 1.13 -13.79 16.21
C ARG A 33 1.34 -14.54 14.88
N SER A 34 1.71 -13.84 13.80
CA SER A 34 2.03 -14.48 12.53
C SER A 34 3.35 -15.23 12.67
N GLN A 35 3.34 -16.53 12.39
CA GLN A 35 4.51 -17.40 12.49
C GLN A 35 5.56 -17.07 11.42
N GLY A 36 6.71 -17.76 11.49
CA GLY A 36 7.84 -17.54 10.58
C GLY A 36 8.74 -16.38 11.03
N ALA A 37 9.51 -15.85 10.09
CA ALA A 37 10.43 -14.74 10.31
C ALA A 37 10.42 -13.84 9.07
N TYR A 38 10.83 -12.58 9.25
CA TYR A 38 11.04 -11.62 8.17
C TYR A 38 11.96 -12.19 7.10
N ASP A 39 11.57 -12.05 5.83
CA ASP A 39 12.20 -12.73 4.68
C ASP A 39 12.53 -11.75 3.54
N ASP A 40 12.96 -10.54 3.91
CA ASP A 40 13.37 -9.48 2.99
C ASP A 40 12.37 -9.19 1.85
N GLY A 41 11.09 -9.34 2.17
CA GLY A 41 9.99 -9.08 1.26
C GLY A 41 9.65 -10.24 0.31
N LEU A 42 10.48 -11.27 0.19
CA LEU A 42 10.20 -12.44 -0.64
C LEU A 42 9.11 -13.32 -0.02
N GLY A 43 9.22 -13.52 1.28
CA GLY A 43 8.22 -14.23 2.04
C GLY A 43 6.92 -13.45 2.15
N GLU A 44 7.02 -12.17 2.43
CA GLU A 44 5.88 -11.28 2.63
C GLU A 44 5.03 -11.15 1.36
N GLN A 45 5.63 -11.26 0.17
CA GLN A 45 4.88 -11.38 -1.09
C GLN A 45 3.97 -12.61 -1.11
N LYS A 46 4.45 -13.75 -0.59
CA LYS A 46 3.62 -14.98 -0.47
C LYS A 46 2.51 -14.81 0.56
N ASP A 47 2.75 -14.03 1.61
CA ASP A 47 1.72 -13.72 2.61
C ASP A 47 0.59 -12.88 1.97
N VAL A 48 0.93 -11.87 1.16
CA VAL A 48 -0.06 -11.09 0.38
C VAL A 48 -0.86 -11.99 -0.56
N LEU A 49 -0.18 -12.83 -1.35
CA LEU A 49 -0.85 -13.75 -2.28
C LEU A 49 -1.77 -14.74 -1.54
N SER A 50 -1.37 -15.18 -0.34
CA SER A 50 -2.20 -16.07 0.50
C SER A 50 -3.44 -15.33 1.04
N ALA A 51 -3.30 -14.07 1.44
CA ALA A 51 -4.43 -13.24 1.86
C ALA A 51 -5.41 -12.98 0.71
N LEU A 52 -4.92 -12.76 -0.51
CA LEU A 52 -5.75 -12.63 -1.72
C LEU A 52 -6.49 -13.93 -2.03
N SER A 53 -5.79 -15.08 -1.99
CA SER A 53 -6.40 -16.39 -2.17
C SER A 53 -7.49 -16.65 -1.14
N PHE A 54 -7.25 -16.31 0.13
CA PHE A 54 -8.24 -16.46 1.20
C PHE A 54 -9.51 -15.64 0.93
N LEU A 55 -9.37 -14.39 0.48
CA LEU A 55 -10.53 -13.57 0.09
C LEU A 55 -11.26 -14.13 -1.12
N ALA A 56 -10.53 -14.63 -2.12
CA ALA A 56 -11.11 -15.28 -3.29
C ALA A 56 -11.90 -16.55 -2.91
N ASP A 57 -11.36 -17.37 -1.99
CA ASP A 57 -12.04 -18.56 -1.47
C ASP A 57 -13.30 -18.22 -0.66
N MET A 58 -13.36 -17.01 -0.07
CA MET A 58 -14.57 -16.45 0.54
C MET A 58 -15.58 -15.91 -0.49
N GLY A 59 -15.28 -15.98 -1.79
CA GLY A 59 -16.14 -15.51 -2.88
C GLY A 59 -15.95 -14.04 -3.24
N MET A 60 -14.87 -13.38 -2.81
CA MET A 60 -14.56 -12.02 -3.24
C MET A 60 -13.96 -12.03 -4.65
N GLU A 61 -14.66 -11.45 -5.61
CA GLU A 61 -14.23 -11.42 -7.02
C GLU A 61 -13.52 -10.11 -7.43
N GLN A 62 -13.63 -9.07 -6.60
CA GLN A 62 -13.01 -7.77 -6.82
C GLN A 62 -12.33 -7.33 -5.53
N ILE A 63 -11.00 -7.25 -5.58
CA ILE A 63 -10.18 -6.95 -4.40
C ILE A 63 -9.37 -5.69 -4.66
N ASP A 64 -9.38 -4.81 -3.68
CA ASP A 64 -8.53 -3.63 -3.63
C ASP A 64 -7.32 -3.92 -2.73
N LEU A 65 -6.14 -3.55 -3.20
CA LEU A 65 -4.91 -3.76 -2.45
C LEU A 65 -4.31 -2.41 -2.01
N ALA A 66 -4.34 -2.14 -0.71
CA ALA A 66 -3.72 -0.94 -0.15
C ALA A 66 -2.46 -1.31 0.65
N GLY A 67 -1.38 -0.57 0.43
CA GLY A 67 -0.10 -0.78 1.12
C GLY A 67 0.47 0.52 1.67
N TYR A 68 0.96 0.48 2.90
CA TYR A 68 1.71 1.57 3.52
C TYR A 68 3.20 1.19 3.66
N SER A 69 4.10 2.06 3.20
CA SER A 69 5.54 1.91 3.37
C SER A 69 6.02 0.57 2.80
N PHE A 70 6.71 -0.25 3.59
CA PHE A 70 7.09 -1.62 3.22
C PHE A 70 5.94 -2.44 2.59
N GLY A 71 4.70 -2.28 3.06
CA GLY A 71 3.55 -2.97 2.47
C GLY A 71 3.26 -2.55 1.04
N ALA A 72 3.49 -1.27 0.68
CA ALA A 72 3.38 -0.80 -0.70
C ALA A 72 4.43 -1.47 -1.60
N TRP A 73 5.66 -1.61 -1.11
CA TRP A 73 6.72 -2.33 -1.81
C TRP A 73 6.37 -3.81 -2.01
N VAL A 74 5.95 -4.50 -0.96
CA VAL A 74 5.56 -5.93 -1.06
C VAL A 74 4.43 -6.13 -2.05
N ASN A 75 3.39 -5.28 -1.99
CA ASN A 75 2.26 -5.33 -2.92
C ASN A 75 2.71 -5.14 -4.39
N ALA A 76 3.61 -4.18 -4.65
CA ALA A 76 4.14 -3.93 -5.99
C ALA A 76 4.85 -5.16 -6.58
N HIS A 77 5.61 -5.88 -5.76
CA HIS A 77 6.32 -7.08 -6.19
C HIS A 77 5.43 -8.32 -6.28
N ALA A 78 4.42 -8.45 -5.41
CA ALA A 78 3.51 -9.59 -5.40
C ALA A 78 2.62 -9.66 -6.64
N LEU A 79 2.17 -8.50 -7.16
CA LEU A 79 1.14 -8.44 -8.21
C LEU A 79 1.65 -8.49 -9.66
N GLN A 80 2.89 -8.92 -9.90
CA GLN A 80 3.42 -8.96 -11.28
C GLN A 80 2.63 -9.88 -12.25
N LYS A 81 1.78 -10.79 -11.73
CA LYS A 81 0.99 -11.75 -12.54
C LYS A 81 -0.47 -11.95 -12.08
N ASP A 82 -0.96 -11.15 -11.13
CA ASP A 82 -2.30 -11.33 -10.55
C ASP A 82 -3.40 -10.62 -11.36
N THR A 83 -4.57 -11.23 -11.44
CA THR A 83 -5.75 -10.73 -12.16
C THR A 83 -6.92 -10.37 -11.25
N LEU A 84 -6.87 -10.73 -9.96
CA LEU A 84 -7.96 -10.50 -8.99
C LEU A 84 -7.98 -9.06 -8.48
N THR A 85 -6.82 -8.43 -8.39
CA THR A 85 -6.72 -7.05 -7.90
C THR A 85 -7.25 -6.04 -8.94
N LYS A 86 -8.22 -5.21 -8.56
CA LYS A 86 -8.79 -4.16 -9.44
C LYS A 86 -8.09 -2.82 -9.30
N GLN A 87 -7.72 -2.47 -8.08
CA GLN A 87 -6.96 -1.26 -7.79
C GLN A 87 -5.91 -1.51 -6.73
N MET A 88 -4.80 -0.80 -6.87
CA MET A 88 -3.76 -0.67 -5.87
C MET A 88 -3.65 0.78 -5.42
N ILE A 89 -3.54 0.96 -4.10
CA ILE A 89 -3.23 2.22 -3.43
C ILE A 89 -1.90 2.09 -2.71
N MET A 90 -0.99 3.05 -2.90
CA MET A 90 0.26 3.14 -2.16
C MET A 90 0.29 4.39 -1.28
N VAL A 91 0.54 4.19 0.01
CA VAL A 91 0.77 5.26 0.98
C VAL A 91 2.25 5.25 1.36
N SER A 92 2.96 6.35 1.11
CA SER A 92 4.40 6.52 1.33
C SER A 92 5.24 5.34 0.85
N PRO A 93 5.22 4.97 -0.45
CA PRO A 93 6.07 3.90 -0.97
C PRO A 93 7.55 4.27 -0.77
N PRO A 94 8.38 3.43 -0.09
CA PRO A 94 9.68 3.83 0.46
C PRO A 94 10.79 3.87 -0.60
N VAL A 95 10.58 4.62 -1.68
CA VAL A 95 11.48 4.71 -2.85
C VAL A 95 12.86 5.29 -2.51
N GLY A 96 13.00 6.00 -1.39
CA GLY A 96 14.28 6.49 -0.91
C GLY A 96 15.16 5.40 -0.27
N PHE A 97 14.56 4.30 0.18
CA PHE A 97 15.23 3.24 0.94
C PHE A 97 15.17 1.85 0.26
N MET A 98 14.15 1.60 -0.56
CA MET A 98 13.91 0.30 -1.18
C MET A 98 13.90 0.38 -2.71
N ASP A 99 14.36 -0.69 -3.37
CA ASP A 99 14.47 -0.73 -4.82
C ASP A 99 13.15 -1.16 -5.47
N PHE A 100 12.59 -0.28 -6.29
CA PHE A 100 11.41 -0.55 -7.12
C PHE A 100 11.75 -0.69 -8.61
N LYS A 101 13.03 -0.70 -9.01
CA LYS A 101 13.46 -0.64 -10.43
C LYS A 101 12.99 -1.82 -11.28
N SER A 102 12.76 -2.99 -10.69
CA SER A 102 12.23 -4.15 -11.42
C SER A 102 10.73 -4.05 -11.70
N ILE A 103 10.03 -3.07 -11.12
CA ILE A 103 8.61 -2.82 -11.33
C ILE A 103 8.42 -1.85 -12.50
N VAL A 104 7.95 -2.38 -13.64
CA VAL A 104 7.87 -1.63 -14.90
C VAL A 104 6.48 -1.13 -15.27
N THR A 105 5.41 -1.88 -15.00
CA THR A 105 4.04 -1.45 -15.32
C THR A 105 3.06 -2.10 -14.35
N MET A 106 2.25 -1.28 -13.68
CA MET A 106 1.22 -1.69 -12.75
C MET A 106 -0.10 -1.00 -13.12
N ASN A 107 -0.83 -1.55 -14.09
CA ASN A 107 -2.09 -0.98 -14.56
C ASN A 107 -3.17 -0.86 -13.47
N THR A 108 -3.05 -1.68 -12.43
CA THR A 108 -3.90 -1.66 -11.24
C THR A 108 -3.54 -0.53 -10.27
N LEU A 109 -2.32 0.03 -10.31
CA LEU A 109 -1.97 1.18 -9.49
C LEU A 109 -2.81 2.38 -9.89
N LYS A 110 -3.70 2.83 -9.01
CA LYS A 110 -4.60 3.97 -9.27
C LYS A 110 -4.24 5.20 -8.46
N PHE A 111 -3.65 5.02 -7.29
CA PHE A 111 -3.39 6.12 -6.37
C PHE A 111 -2.10 5.94 -5.59
N VAL A 112 -1.35 7.05 -5.47
CA VAL A 112 -0.18 7.16 -4.62
C VAL A 112 -0.29 8.44 -3.80
N VAL A 113 0.01 8.35 -2.51
CA VAL A 113 0.12 9.52 -1.62
C VAL A 113 1.41 9.47 -0.82
N THR A 114 2.06 10.61 -0.63
CA THR A 114 3.19 10.77 0.29
C THR A 114 3.12 12.12 1.02
N GLY A 115 3.96 12.34 2.01
CA GLY A 115 4.17 13.64 2.65
C GLY A 115 5.35 14.39 2.02
N ASN A 116 5.33 15.73 2.00
CA ASN A 116 6.49 16.47 1.48
C ASN A 116 7.69 16.52 2.44
N ARG A 117 7.53 16.06 3.70
CA ARG A 117 8.60 15.87 4.69
C ARG A 117 8.90 14.39 4.92
N ASP A 118 8.48 13.53 4.00
CA ASP A 118 8.74 12.10 4.06
C ASP A 118 10.10 11.79 3.43
N ASP A 119 11.14 11.67 4.26
CA ASP A 119 12.49 11.30 3.78
C ASP A 119 12.58 9.84 3.33
N ILE A 120 11.61 8.99 3.70
CA ILE A 120 11.56 7.57 3.34
C ILE A 120 10.91 7.36 1.98
N ALA A 121 9.87 8.15 1.69
CA ALA A 121 9.18 8.22 0.41
C ALA A 121 9.21 9.66 -0.17
N PRO A 122 10.39 10.19 -0.54
CA PRO A 122 10.51 11.57 -1.02
C PRO A 122 9.61 11.82 -2.22
N ALA A 123 8.82 12.90 -2.17
CA ALA A 123 7.79 13.18 -3.17
C ALA A 123 8.34 13.26 -4.60
N ASP A 124 9.52 13.87 -4.79
CA ASP A 124 10.16 14.00 -6.09
C ASP A 124 10.62 12.64 -6.66
N MET A 125 11.02 11.71 -5.79
CA MET A 125 11.38 10.35 -6.18
C MET A 125 10.14 9.53 -6.51
N VAL A 126 9.08 9.65 -5.72
CA VAL A 126 7.81 8.97 -5.98
C VAL A 126 7.23 9.43 -7.32
N GLU A 127 7.22 10.75 -7.58
CA GLU A 127 6.73 11.33 -8.84
C GLU A 127 7.45 10.75 -10.07
N LYS A 128 8.78 10.64 -10.01
CA LYS A 128 9.59 10.01 -11.08
C LYS A 128 9.19 8.56 -11.33
N MET A 129 8.88 7.81 -10.27
CA MET A 129 8.47 6.41 -10.39
C MET A 129 7.07 6.23 -10.97
N ILE A 130 6.14 7.18 -10.73
CA ILE A 130 4.76 7.10 -11.25
C ILE A 130 4.73 7.04 -12.77
N SER A 131 5.61 7.78 -13.45
CA SER A 131 5.74 7.72 -14.90
C SER A 131 6.10 6.33 -15.42
N THR A 132 6.82 5.54 -14.63
CA THR A 132 7.11 4.13 -14.95
C THR A 132 5.96 3.23 -14.54
N TRP A 133 5.50 3.33 -13.29
CA TRP A 133 4.50 2.42 -12.73
C TRP A 133 3.15 2.51 -13.43
N ASN A 134 2.58 3.71 -13.54
CA ASN A 134 1.36 4.01 -14.28
C ASN A 134 1.19 5.54 -14.39
N PRO A 135 1.43 6.14 -15.57
CA PRO A 135 1.27 7.58 -15.78
C PRO A 135 -0.13 8.14 -15.49
N ASN A 136 -1.15 7.27 -15.46
CA ASN A 136 -2.53 7.66 -15.15
C ASN A 136 -2.87 7.52 -13.66
N ALA A 137 -1.95 7.02 -12.82
CA ALA A 137 -2.18 6.98 -11.38
C ALA A 137 -2.20 8.40 -10.83
N ARG A 138 -3.21 8.71 -10.00
CA ARG A 138 -3.25 10.00 -9.31
C ARG A 138 -2.19 10.02 -8.22
N PHE A 139 -1.45 11.13 -8.15
CA PHE A 139 -0.42 11.37 -7.13
C PHE A 139 -0.82 12.56 -6.27
N GLU A 140 -0.77 12.41 -4.96
CA GLU A 140 -1.04 13.49 -4.01
C GLU A 140 0.11 13.62 -3.01
N VAL A 141 0.41 14.87 -2.63
CA VAL A 141 1.44 15.18 -1.63
C VAL A 141 0.80 15.97 -0.51
N ILE A 142 0.87 15.45 0.72
CA ILE A 142 0.35 16.13 1.90
C ILE A 142 1.43 17.06 2.47
N ASP A 143 1.15 18.37 2.43
CA ASP A 143 2.06 19.39 2.96
C ASP A 143 2.23 19.24 4.48
N GLY A 144 3.49 19.23 4.93
CA GLY A 144 3.88 19.11 6.32
C GLY A 144 3.91 17.69 6.88
N ALA A 145 3.34 16.70 6.18
CA ALA A 145 3.34 15.31 6.62
C ALA A 145 4.71 14.66 6.44
N ASP A 146 5.10 13.87 7.44
CA ASP A 146 6.23 12.95 7.39
C ASP A 146 5.74 11.51 7.08
N HIS A 147 6.66 10.55 7.10
CA HIS A 147 6.35 9.14 6.82
C HIS A 147 5.26 8.54 7.72
N PHE A 148 5.13 9.05 8.95
CA PHE A 148 4.23 8.51 9.96
C PHE A 148 2.90 9.26 10.06
N TYR A 149 2.76 10.36 9.30
CA TYR A 149 1.56 11.20 9.25
C TYR A 149 1.11 11.70 10.63
N GLY A 150 2.06 11.96 11.54
CA GLY A 150 1.78 12.45 12.89
C GLY A 150 1.07 13.81 12.86
N GLY A 151 -0.21 13.85 13.28
CA GLY A 151 -1.04 15.06 13.18
C GLY A 151 -1.68 15.30 11.82
N TYR A 152 -1.44 14.43 10.83
CA TYR A 152 -1.97 14.52 9.46
C TYR A 152 -2.88 13.34 9.07
N LEU A 153 -3.20 12.42 9.98
CA LEU A 153 -4.03 11.25 9.70
C LEU A 153 -5.41 11.61 9.12
N LYS A 154 -6.06 12.68 9.62
CA LYS A 154 -7.35 13.13 9.06
C LYS A 154 -7.23 13.64 7.63
N GLN A 155 -6.13 14.33 7.32
CA GLN A 155 -5.83 14.79 5.97
C GLN A 155 -5.55 13.60 5.07
N LEU A 156 -4.81 12.60 5.55
CA LEU A 156 -4.60 11.34 4.84
C LEU A 156 -5.94 10.63 4.54
N GLU A 157 -6.82 10.51 5.53
CA GLU A 157 -8.16 9.93 5.35
C GLU A 157 -8.99 10.70 4.31
N SER A 158 -8.93 12.04 4.33
CA SER A 158 -9.61 12.89 3.36
C SER A 158 -9.09 12.67 1.93
N VAL A 159 -7.77 12.57 1.78
CA VAL A 159 -7.11 12.33 0.48
C VAL A 159 -7.41 10.92 -0.04
N LEU A 160 -7.38 9.91 0.83
CA LEU A 160 -7.78 8.53 0.48
C LEU A 160 -9.26 8.45 0.13
N SER A 161 -10.13 9.17 0.84
CA SER A 161 -11.58 9.14 0.58
C SER A 161 -11.98 9.65 -0.80
N SER A 162 -11.13 10.44 -1.46
CA SER A 162 -11.39 10.94 -2.81
C SER A 162 -10.95 9.99 -3.92
N THR A 163 -10.47 8.77 -3.59
CA THR A 163 -10.10 7.74 -4.59
C THR A 163 -11.27 6.83 -5.01
N PHE A 164 -12.41 6.92 -4.33
CA PHE A 164 -13.63 6.15 -4.57
C PHE A 164 -14.71 7.06 -5.15
#